data_AF-A0A9D5GXD9-F1
#
_entry.id   AF-A0A9D5GXD9-F1
#
_cell.length_a   1.000
_cell.length_b   1.000
_cell.length_c   1.000
_cell.angle_alpha   90.00
_cell.angle_beta   90.00
_cell.angle_gamma   90.00
#
_symmetry.space_group_name_H-M   'P 1'
#
loop_
_entity.id
_entity.type
_entity.pdbx_description
1 polymer ?
#
loop_
_entity_poly.entity_id
_entity_poly.type
_entity_poly.pdbx_seq_one_letter_code
_entity_poly.pdbx_strand_id
1 'polypeptide(L)' 'RQFKPDNAQRIEAAGIDLSKPIITTCGSGVTAAGLAYIFENSGATDVSVYPGSWTEWGATDLPIQTGT' A
#
# COMPACT_ATOMS: atom_id res chain seq x y z
N ARG A 1 -7.33 20.56 -0.24
CA ARG A 1 -7.58 19.10 -0.19
C ARG A 1 -6.91 18.59 1.07
N GLN A 2 -7.68 18.24 2.09
CA GLN A 2 -7.14 18.05 3.44
C GLN A 2 -6.69 16.60 3.66
N PHE A 3 -5.41 16.45 4.00
CA PHE A 3 -4.84 15.24 4.59
C PHE A 3 -5.57 14.96 5.91
N LYS A 4 -6.05 13.72 6.13
CA LYS A 4 -6.65 13.39 7.42
C LYS A 4 -5.55 13.32 8.47
N PRO A 5 -5.70 14.03 9.61
CA PRO A 5 -4.65 14.11 10.62
C PRO A 5 -4.36 12.78 11.33
N ASP A 6 -5.18 11.75 11.14
CA ASP A 6 -5.07 10.45 11.81
C ASP A 6 -4.20 9.42 11.06
N ASN A 7 -3.69 9.73 9.87
CA ASN A 7 -2.90 8.77 9.09
C ASN A 7 -1.63 8.31 9.81
N ALA A 8 -0.89 9.21 10.45
CA ALA A 8 0.32 8.85 11.21
C ALA A 8 0.01 7.86 12.34
N GLN A 9 -1.08 8.10 13.08
CA GLN A 9 -1.55 7.20 14.14
C GLN A 9 -1.97 5.84 13.59
N ARG A 10 -2.61 5.79 12.42
CA ARG A 10 -3.00 4.53 11.76
C ARG A 10 -1.78 3.74 11.29
N ILE A 11 -0.75 4.41 10.77
CA ILE A 11 0.50 3.79 10.33
C ILE A 11 1.24 3.18 11.53
N GLU A 12 1.37 3.95 12.62
CA GLU A 12 1.98 3.48 13.85
C GLU A 12 1.21 2.31 14.47
N ALA A 13 -0.12 2.42 14.56
CA ALA A 13 -0.97 1.34 15.07
C ALA A 13 -0.92 0.07 14.21
N ALA A 14 -0.64 0.20 12.91
CA ALA A 14 -0.42 -0.93 12.00
C ALA A 14 1.01 -1.51 12.09
N GLY A 15 1.92 -0.89 12.87
CA GLY A 15 3.31 -1.34 13.01
C GLY A 15 4.12 -1.20 11.73
N ILE A 16 3.76 -0.27 10.84
CA ILE A 16 4.43 -0.09 9.55
C ILE A 16 5.73 0.69 9.77
N ASP A 17 6.85 0.04 9.45
CA ASP A 17 8.18 0.63 9.48
C ASP A 17 8.46 1.43 8.19
N LEU A 18 8.40 2.76 8.30
CA LEU A 18 8.59 3.69 7.17
C LEU A 18 10.05 3.74 6.65
N SER A 19 11.00 3.10 7.35
CA SER A 19 12.39 3.01 6.88
C SER A 19 12.63 1.90 5.86
N LYS A 20 11.66 0.99 5.69
CA LYS A 20 11.74 -0.13 4.74
C LYS A 20 11.04 0.21 3.43
N PRO A 21 11.42 -0.46 2.32
CA PRO A 21 10.69 -0.34 1.06
C PRO A 21 9.22 -0.75 1.25
N ILE A 22 8.30 0.08 0.75
CA ILE A 22 6.86 -0.17 0.79
C ILE A 22 6.34 -0.32 -0.64
N ILE A 23 5.68 -1.45 -0.91
CA ILE A 23 4.95 -1.66 -2.16
C ILE A 23 3.45 -1.72 -1.85
N THR A 24 2.68 -0.80 -2.41
CA THR A 24 1.22 -0.78 -2.24
C THR A 24 0.51 -1.53 -3.36
N THR A 25 -0.58 -2.21 -3.03
CA THR A 25 -1.41 -2.97 -3.98
C THR A 25 -2.88 -2.93 -3.55
N CYS A 26 -3.80 -3.12 -4.50
CA CYS A 26 -5.23 -3.31 -4.20
C CYS A 26 -5.87 -4.26 -5.23
N GLY A 27 -7.10 -3.98 -5.69
CA GLY A 27 -7.71 -4.69 -6.80
C GLY A 27 -7.06 -4.34 -8.15
N SER A 28 -7.03 -3.04 -8.46
CA SER A 28 -6.67 -2.49 -9.78
C SER A 28 -5.61 -1.37 -9.75
N GLY A 29 -4.93 -1.19 -8.62
CA GLY A 29 -3.90 -0.16 -8.43
C GLY A 29 -4.40 1.24 -8.03
N VAL A 30 -5.69 1.56 -8.21
CA VAL A 30 -6.21 2.92 -7.93
C VAL A 30 -6.07 3.31 -6.45
N THR A 31 -6.53 2.46 -5.54
CA THR A 31 -6.40 2.71 -4.09
C THR A 31 -4.94 2.65 -3.64
N ALA A 32 -4.13 1.81 -4.28
CA ALA A 32 -2.72 1.66 -3.98
C ALA A 32 -1.94 2.98 -4.19
N ALA A 33 -2.26 3.73 -5.25
CA ALA A 33 -1.68 5.06 -5.47
C ALA A 33 -2.00 6.07 -4.34
N GLY A 34 -3.22 6.02 -3.81
CA GLY A 34 -3.60 6.84 -2.65
C GLY A 34 -2.83 6.48 -1.38
N LEU A 35 -2.60 5.19 -1.15
CA LEU A 35 -1.77 4.72 -0.02
C LEU A 35 -0.31 5.13 -0.18
N ALA A 36 0.25 5.00 -1.40
CA ALA A 36 1.61 5.43 -1.67
C ALA A 36 1.83 6.90 -1.32
N TYR A 37 0.90 7.76 -1.78
CA TYR A 37 0.90 9.18 -1.41
C TYR A 37 0.86 9.40 0.11
N ILE A 38 0.04 8.65 0.84
CA ILE A 38 -0.04 8.75 2.31
C ILE A 38 1.30 8.38 2.96
N PHE A 39 1.96 7.31 2.53
CA PHE A 39 3.25 6.88 3.08
C PHE A 39 4.36 7.88 2.80
N GLU A 40 4.47 8.37 1.57
CA GLU A 40 5.42 9.42 1.19
C GLU A 40 5.24 10.67 2.06
N ASN A 41 3.99 11.13 2.24
CA ASN A 41 3.69 12.29 3.09
C ASN A 41 3.87 12.01 4.59
N SER A 42 4.00 10.74 4.99
CA SER A 42 4.27 10.34 6.37
C SER A 42 5.75 10.10 6.65
N GLY A 43 6.64 10.27 5.65
CA GLY A 43 8.09 10.19 5.81
C GLY A 43 8.75 8.94 5.23
N ALA A 44 7.99 8.03 4.58
CA ALA A 44 8.62 6.96 3.82
C ALA A 44 9.35 7.53 2.60
N THR A 45 10.53 6.98 2.31
CA THR A 45 11.40 7.45 1.22
C THR A 45 11.51 6.48 0.05
N ASP A 46 11.11 5.22 0.27
CA ASP A 46 11.09 4.16 -0.74
C ASP A 46 9.68 3.57 -0.83
N VAL A 47 8.87 4.14 -1.70
CA VAL A 47 7.48 3.76 -1.90
C VAL A 47 7.23 3.51 -3.39
N SER A 48 6.61 2.38 -3.70
CA SER A 48 6.20 2.05 -5.06
C SER A 48 4.79 1.49 -5.09
N VAL A 49 4.12 1.68 -6.23
CA VAL A 49 2.79 1.13 -6.49
C VAL A 49 2.95 -0.08 -7.39
N TYR A 50 2.29 -1.20 -7.06
CA TYR A 50 2.13 -2.31 -7.99
C TYR A 50 0.87 -2.11 -8.86
N PRO A 51 1.01 -1.61 -10.10
CA PRO A 51 -0.12 -1.12 -10.89
C PRO A 51 -1.09 -2.23 -11.29
N GLY A 52 -0.59 -3.42 -11.65
CA GLY A 52 -1.45 -4.54 -12.03
C GLY A 52 -2.20 -5.16 -10.84
N SER A 53 -1.66 -5.02 -9.63
CA SER A 53 -2.37 -5.33 -8.39
C SER A 53 -2.95 -6.75 -8.39
N TRP A 54 -4.09 -6.98 -7.74
CA TRP A 54 -4.75 -8.30 -7.76
C TRP A 54 -5.18 -8.73 -9.17
N THR A 55 -5.60 -7.80 -10.03
CA THR A 55 -6.00 -8.13 -11.41
C THR A 55 -4.88 -8.80 -12.19
N GLU A 56 -3.62 -8.37 -12.00
CA GLU A 56 -2.46 -9.01 -12.60
C GLU A 56 -2.04 -10.27 -11.81
N TRP A 57 -1.84 -10.17 -10.49
CA TRP A 57 -1.34 -11.30 -9.68
C TRP A 57 -2.28 -12.51 -9.72
N GLY A 58 -3.58 -12.27 -9.59
CA GLY A 58 -4.62 -13.30 -9.59
C GLY A 58 -4.80 -14.01 -10.93
N ALA A 59 -4.23 -13.47 -12.01
CA ALA A 59 -4.23 -14.10 -13.34
C ALA A 59 -2.98 -14.96 -13.61
N THR A 60 -2.06 -15.05 -12.64
CA THR A 60 -0.83 -15.87 -12.74
C THR A 60 -0.98 -17.22 -12.03
N ASP A 61 0.00 -18.09 -12.22
CA ASP A 61 0.15 -19.35 -11.46
C ASP A 61 0.93 -19.16 -10.14
N LEU A 62 1.13 -17.92 -9.68
CA LEU A 62 1.84 -17.63 -8.44
C LEU A 62 1.02 -18.04 -7.20
N PRO A 63 1.67 -18.21 -6.04
CA PRO A 63 0.97 -18.55 -4.81
C PRO A 63 -0.15 -17.57 -4.48
N ILE A 64 -1.33 -18.12 -4.22
CA ILE A 64 -2.53 -17.42 -3.80
C ILE A 64 -3.09 -18.15 -2.58
N GLN A 65 -3.48 -17.39 -1.55
CA GLN A 65 -4.22 -17.90 -0.42
C GLN A 65 -5.64 -17.30 -0.43
N THR A 66 -6.64 -18.17 -0.29
CA THR A 66 -8.04 -17.78 -0.07
C THR A 66 -8.39 -17.96 1.42
N GLY A 67 -9.39 -17.23 1.90
CA GLY A 67 -9.71 -17.12 3.34
C GLY A 67 -10.09 -18.44 4.03
N THR A 68 -10.06 -18.36 5.37
CA THR A 68 -10.31 -19.43 6.36
C THR A 68 -11.63 -20.16 6.20
#